data_AF-A0A920EST0-F1
#
_entry.id   AF-A0A920EST0-F1
#
_cell.length_a   1.000
_cell.length_b   1.000
_cell.length_c   1.000
_cell.angle_alpha   90.00
_cell.angle_beta   90.00
_cell.angle_gamma   90.00
#
_symmetry.space_group_name_H-M   'P 1'
#
loop_
_entity.id
_entity.type
_entity.pdbx_description
1 polymer ?
#
loop_
_entity_poly.entity_id
_entity_poly.type
_entity_poly.pdbx_seq_one_letter_code
_entity_poly.pdbx_strand_id
1 'polypeptide(L)'
;MFDIAVFNKLRSAEWWKAPLTSSLLASLIDTAVFFTIAFSAQVPFFSEVANEEISWAWEIVPLLTFGTNSPLWVSLAIADLIVKWLIGLAALIPFRIFVSFFFVAR
;
A
#
# COMPACT_ATOMS: atom_id res chain seq x y z
N MET A 1 11.84 6.56 -0.20
CA MET A 1 13.13 6.38 0.52
C MET A 1 13.16 5.10 1.36
N PHE A 2 12.05 4.68 2.01
CA PHE A 2 11.99 3.41 2.74
C PHE A 2 12.14 2.17 1.84
N ASP A 3 11.47 2.20 0.69
CA ASP A 3 11.63 1.27 -0.42
C ASP A 3 13.10 1.09 -0.84
N ILE A 4 13.81 2.18 -1.11
CA ILE A 4 15.23 2.15 -1.51
C ILE A 4 16.11 1.49 -0.42
N ALA A 5 15.83 1.75 0.86
CA ALA A 5 16.57 1.16 1.97
C ALA A 5 16.35 -0.36 2.06
N VAL A 6 15.09 -0.83 1.94
CA VAL A 6 14.76 -2.26 1.91
C VAL A 6 15.37 -2.95 0.68
N PHE A 7 15.26 -2.32 -0.49
CA PHE A 7 15.85 -2.81 -1.74
C PHE A 7 17.37 -2.99 -1.62
N ASN A 8 18.08 -1.97 -1.11
CA ASN A 8 19.52 -2.02 -0.94
C ASN A 8 19.97 -3.15 0.00
N LYS A 9 19.19 -3.45 1.04
CA LYS A 9 19.46 -4.55 1.98
C LYS A 9 19.25 -5.92 1.34
N LEU A 10 18.28 -6.07 0.44
CA LEU A 10 17.92 -7.34 -0.20
C LEU A 10 18.59 -7.55 -1.57
N ARG A 11 19.39 -6.60 -2.04
CA ARG A 11 20.03 -6.61 -3.37
C ARG A 11 20.92 -7.83 -3.64
N SER A 12 21.47 -8.46 -2.60
CA SER A 12 22.30 -9.67 -2.71
C SER A 12 21.49 -10.96 -2.89
N ALA A 13 20.16 -10.91 -2.75
CA ALA A 13 19.27 -12.04 -2.95
C ALA A 13 18.82 -12.16 -4.42
N GLU A 14 17.98 -13.15 -4.73
CA GLU A 14 17.41 -13.32 -6.06
C GLU A 14 16.75 -12.02 -6.57
N TRP A 15 16.90 -11.74 -7.86
CA TRP A 15 16.57 -10.46 -8.52
C TRP A 15 15.15 -9.94 -8.24
N TRP A 16 14.18 -10.82 -7.99
CA TRP A 16 12.79 -10.47 -7.74
C TRP A 16 12.48 -10.14 -6.28
N LYS A 17 13.30 -10.64 -5.32
CA LYS A 17 13.05 -10.50 -3.88
C LYS A 17 13.18 -9.05 -3.43
N ALA A 18 14.23 -8.36 -3.86
CA ALA A 18 14.46 -6.96 -3.52
C ALA A 18 13.33 -6.02 -4.02
N PRO A 19 12.97 -6.00 -5.31
CA PRO A 19 11.91 -5.12 -5.82
C PRO A 19 10.52 -5.48 -5.27
N LEU A 20 10.18 -6.77 -5.16
CA LEU A 20 8.87 -7.16 -4.64
C LEU A 20 8.73 -6.80 -3.15
N THR A 21 9.68 -7.23 -2.31
CA THR A 21 9.58 -7.02 -0.86
C THR A 21 9.60 -5.54 -0.50
N SER A 22 10.45 -4.76 -1.18
CA SER A 22 10.49 -3.30 -1.04
C SER A 22 9.12 -2.67 -1.33
N SER A 23 8.53 -2.98 -2.49
CA SER A 23 7.26 -2.38 -2.91
C SER A 23 6.07 -2.82 -2.05
N LEU A 24 6.03 -4.09 -1.63
CA LEU A 24 4.97 -4.61 -0.75
C LEU A 24 5.03 -3.97 0.64
N LEU A 25 6.23 -3.83 1.22
CA LEU A 25 6.38 -3.19 2.53
C LEU A 25 6.14 -1.68 2.47
N ALA A 26 6.64 -1.01 1.43
CA ALA A 26 6.41 0.41 1.23
C ALA A 26 4.91 0.71 1.05
N SER A 27 4.20 -0.07 0.23
CA SER A 27 2.74 0.09 0.06
C SER A 27 1.95 -0.22 1.32
N LEU A 28 2.34 -1.24 2.10
CA LEU A 28 1.71 -1.53 3.39
C LEU A 28 1.82 -0.35 4.35
N ILE A 29 3.02 0.21 4.51
CA ILE A 29 3.27 1.34 5.40
C ILE A 29 2.54 2.58 4.90
N ASP A 30 2.62 2.87 3.60
CA ASP A 30 1.94 3.99 2.96
C ASP A 30 0.43 3.93 3.20
N THR A 31 -0.22 2.79 2.88
CA THR A 31 -1.66 2.60 3.08
C THR A 31 -2.04 2.69 4.56
N ALA A 32 -1.28 2.05 5.46
CA ALA A 32 -1.57 2.11 6.89
C ALA A 32 -1.47 3.54 7.43
N VAL A 33 -0.41 4.28 7.09
CA VAL A 33 -0.18 5.64 7.55
C VAL A 33 -1.21 6.59 6.94
N PHE A 34 -1.41 6.53 5.62
CA PHE A 34 -2.34 7.41 4.90
C PHE A 34 -3.77 7.24 5.42
N PHE A 35 -4.31 6.02 5.44
CA PHE A 35 -5.69 5.81 5.87
C PHE A 35 -5.90 6.10 7.35
N THR A 36 -4.91 5.80 8.21
CA THR A 36 -5.01 6.13 9.63
C THR A 36 -5.02 7.64 9.85
N ILE A 37 -4.13 8.37 9.18
CA ILE A 37 -4.07 9.83 9.36
C ILE A 37 -5.29 10.51 8.73
N ALA A 38 -5.64 10.15 7.49
CA ALA A 38 -6.67 10.84 6.73
C ALA A 38 -8.11 10.46 7.13
N PHE A 39 -8.35 9.25 7.64
CA PHE A 39 -9.71 8.74 7.87
C PHE A 39 -9.98 8.21 9.28
N SER A 40 -9.02 8.23 10.21
CA SER A 40 -9.33 7.87 11.60
C SER A 40 -9.99 9.03 12.34
N ALA A 41 -11.13 8.76 12.99
CA ALA A 41 -11.81 9.71 13.87
C ALA A 41 -11.01 10.08 15.14
N GLN A 42 -9.89 9.39 15.40
CA GLN A 42 -9.07 9.57 16.60
C GLN A 42 -7.91 10.55 16.41
N VAL A 43 -7.69 11.07 15.19
CA VAL A 43 -6.59 11.98 14.90
C VAL A 43 -7.03 13.43 15.17
N PRO A 44 -6.52 14.09 16.22
CA PRO A 44 -6.98 15.43 16.63
C PRO A 44 -6.39 16.57 15.79
N PHE A 45 -5.76 16.25 14.66
CA PHE A 45 -4.98 17.21 13.86
C PHE A 45 -5.84 18.04 12.89
N PHE A 46 -6.97 17.50 12.45
CA PHE A 46 -7.82 18.13 11.43
C PHE A 46 -8.95 18.94 12.07
N SER A 47 -9.42 19.97 11.35
CA SER A 47 -10.56 20.79 11.79
C SER A 47 -11.87 20.00 11.72
N GLU A 48 -12.88 20.43 12.48
CA GLU A 48 -14.20 19.79 12.48
C GLU A 48 -14.83 19.77 11.08
N VAL A 49 -14.68 20.86 10.31
CA VAL A 49 -15.17 20.95 8.93
C VAL A 49 -14.53 19.88 8.04
N ALA A 50 -13.21 19.66 8.15
CA ALA A 50 -12.52 18.63 7.38
C ALA A 50 -12.94 17.21 7.80
N ASN A 51 -13.21 17.02 9.09
CA ASN A 51 -13.72 15.77 9.65
C ASN A 51 -15.15 15.45 9.16
N GLU A 52 -16.01 16.46 9.04
CA GLU A 52 -17.36 16.30 8.50
C GLU A 52 -17.32 15.81 7.03
N GLU A 53 -16.39 16.29 6.22
CA GLU A 53 -16.23 15.88 4.80
C GLU A 53 -15.87 14.39 4.63
N ILE A 54 -15.19 13.80 5.62
CA ILE A 54 -14.76 12.39 5.61
C ILE A 54 -15.64 11.47 6.47
N SER A 55 -16.64 12.02 7.15
CA SER A 55 -17.48 11.30 8.13
C SER A 55 -18.19 10.07 7.55
N TRP A 56 -18.48 10.07 6.24
CA TRP A 56 -19.01 8.92 5.51
C TRP A 56 -18.12 7.67 5.63
N ALA A 57 -16.81 7.84 5.84
CA ALA A 57 -15.86 6.75 5.95
C ALA A 57 -15.85 6.10 7.35
N TRP A 58 -16.53 6.70 8.33
CA TRP A 58 -16.64 6.20 9.71
C TRP A 58 -17.86 5.32 9.93
N GLU A 59 -18.75 5.22 8.93
CA GLU A 59 -19.90 4.34 8.99
C GLU A 59 -19.45 2.91 9.26
N ILE A 60 -20.10 2.29 10.26
CA ILE A 60 -19.79 0.92 10.64
C ILE A 60 -20.50 -0.01 9.66
N VAL A 61 -19.71 -0.65 8.81
CA VAL A 61 -20.19 -1.57 7.77
C VAL A 61 -19.46 -2.91 7.89
N PRO A 62 -20.01 -4.00 7.33
CA PRO A 62 -19.30 -5.27 7.25
C PRO A 62 -17.99 -5.12 6.47
N LEU A 63 -16.89 -5.61 7.04
CA LEU A 63 -15.56 -5.59 6.42
C LEU A 63 -15.62 -6.25 5.03
N LEU A 64 -15.19 -5.52 4.00
CA LEU A 64 -15.24 -5.98 2.60
C LEU A 64 -16.60 -6.60 2.21
N THR A 65 -17.69 -6.03 2.73
CA THR A 65 -19.10 -6.45 2.52
C THR A 65 -19.48 -7.86 3.02
N PHE A 66 -18.57 -8.66 3.58
CA PHE A 66 -18.87 -10.03 4.03
C PHE A 66 -18.19 -10.42 5.37
N GLY A 67 -17.71 -9.44 6.16
CA GLY A 67 -16.93 -9.69 7.38
C GLY A 67 -17.42 -8.98 8.64
N THR A 68 -16.51 -8.85 9.61
CA THR A 68 -16.75 -8.18 10.89
C THR A 68 -17.12 -6.71 10.71
N ASN A 69 -17.95 -6.16 11.59
CA ASN A 69 -18.31 -4.75 11.55
C ASN A 69 -17.09 -3.87 11.92
N SER A 70 -16.70 -3.01 11.00
CA SER A 70 -15.59 -2.06 11.12
C SER A 70 -15.93 -0.75 10.41
N PRO A 71 -15.25 0.37 10.71
CA PRO A 71 -15.39 1.58 9.91
C PRO A 71 -15.11 1.33 8.43
N LEU A 72 -15.90 1.94 7.53
CA LEU A 72 -15.79 1.77 6.08
C LEU A 72 -14.37 2.03 5.56
N TRP A 73 -13.66 3.04 6.09
CA TRP A 73 -12.29 3.34 5.68
C TRP A 73 -11.32 2.17 5.84
N VAL A 74 -11.56 1.25 6.79
CA VAL A 74 -10.74 0.04 6.96
C VAL A 74 -10.91 -0.89 5.77
N SER A 75 -12.14 -1.04 5.27
CA SER A 75 -12.41 -1.82 4.05
C SER A 75 -11.73 -1.19 2.83
N LEU A 76 -11.78 0.15 2.72
CA LEU A 76 -11.10 0.88 1.64
C LEU A 76 -9.58 0.72 1.69
N ALA A 77 -8.98 0.80 2.89
CA ALA A 77 -7.54 0.60 3.08
C ALA A 77 -7.11 -0.80 2.63
N ILE A 78 -7.87 -1.83 3.01
CA ILE A 78 -7.56 -3.21 2.62
C ILE A 78 -7.74 -3.40 1.10
N ALA A 79 -8.81 -2.84 0.53
CA ALA A 79 -9.05 -2.91 -0.92
C ALA A 79 -7.91 -2.23 -1.71
N ASP A 80 -7.48 -1.03 -1.30
CA ASP A 80 -6.33 -0.33 -1.85
C ASP A 80 -5.05 -1.18 -1.76
N LEU A 81 -4.77 -1.76 -0.59
CA LEU A 81 -3.59 -2.61 -0.38
C LEU A 81 -3.59 -3.84 -1.30
N ILE A 82 -4.72 -4.52 -1.43
CA ILE A 82 -4.87 -5.69 -2.31
C ILE A 82 -4.55 -5.29 -3.75
N VAL A 83 -5.09 -4.17 -4.23
CA VAL A 83 -4.84 -3.68 -5.59
C VAL A 83 -3.35 -3.34 -5.77
N LYS A 84 -2.73 -2.63 -4.82
CA LYS A 84 -1.29 -2.30 -4.86
C LYS A 84 -0.42 -3.56 -4.91
N TRP A 85 -0.75 -4.58 -4.12
CA TRP A 85 -0.02 -5.85 -4.11
C TRP A 85 -0.18 -6.63 -5.40
N LEU A 86 -1.40 -6.71 -5.96
CA LEU A 86 -1.65 -7.37 -7.24
C LEU A 86 -0.90 -6.68 -8.38
N ILE A 87 -0.92 -5.35 -8.43
CA ILE A 87 -0.17 -4.57 -9.42
C ILE A 87 1.33 -4.77 -9.21
N GLY A 88 1.82 -4.75 -7.96
CA GLY A 88 3.23 -4.97 -7.66
C GLY A 88 3.74 -6.34 -8.11
N LEU A 89 2.93 -7.39 -7.96
CA LEU A 89 3.22 -8.73 -8.47
C LEU A 89 3.20 -8.76 -10.00
N ALA A 90 2.19 -8.18 -10.63
CA ALA A 90 2.09 -8.11 -12.09
C ALA A 90 3.25 -7.34 -12.72
N ALA A 91 3.69 -6.26 -12.07
CA ALA A 91 4.79 -5.40 -12.51
C ALA A 91 6.17 -6.08 -12.46
N LEU A 92 6.33 -7.23 -11.77
CA LEU A 92 7.57 -7.99 -11.80
C LEU A 92 7.91 -8.52 -13.20
N ILE A 93 6.90 -8.84 -14.02
CA ILE A 93 7.09 -9.36 -15.37
C ILE A 93 7.77 -8.31 -16.27
N PRO A 94 7.19 -7.11 -16.50
CA PRO A 94 7.85 -6.09 -17.29
C PRO A 94 9.18 -5.65 -16.67
N PHE A 95 9.27 -5.55 -15.34
CA PHE A 95 10.52 -5.22 -14.66
C PHE A 95 11.66 -6.19 -15.02
N ARG A 96 11.39 -7.51 -15.01
CA ARG A 96 12.38 -8.52 -15.41
C ARG A 96 12.84 -8.31 -16.85
N ILE A 97 11.91 -8.05 -17.77
CA ILE A 97 12.21 -7.85 -19.19
C ILE A 97 13.15 -6.64 -19.35
N PHE A 98 12.82 -5.50 -18.73
CA PHE A 98 13.64 -4.29 -18.80
C PHE A 98 15.05 -4.50 -18.23
N VAL A 99 15.17 -5.13 -17.06
CA VAL A 99 16.48 -5.38 -16.44
C VAL A 99 17.31 -6.34 -17.31
N SER A 100 16.71 -7.41 -17.83
CA SER A 100 17.42 -8.38 -18.67
C SER A 100 17.90 -7.78 -20.00
N PHE A 101 17.10 -6.92 -20.63
CA PHE A 101 17.47 -6.26 -21.87
C PHE A 101 18.66 -5.29 -21.69
N PHE A 102 18.64 -4.45 -20.65
CA PHE A 102 19.69 -3.47 -20.41
C PHE A 102 21.04 -4.07 -19.96
N PHE A 103 21.02 -5.24 -19.29
CA PHE A 103 22.24 -5.93 -18.88
C PHE A 103 22.84 -6.83 -19.97
N VAL A 104 22.06 -7.26 -20.97
CA VAL A 104 22.55 -8.08 -22.09
C VAL A 104 23.07 -7.22 -23.26
N ALA A 105 22.57 -5.99 -23.40
CA ALA A 105 22.97 -5.07 -24.47
C ALA A 105 24.29 -4.30 -24.19
N ARG A 106 25.06 -4.69 -23.16
CA ARG A 106 26.29 -4.03 -22.73
C ARG A 106 27.35 -5.05 -22.35
#